data_AF-A0A117Q5P6-F1
#
_entry.id   AF-A0A117Q5P6-F1
#
_cell.length_a   1.000
_cell.length_b   1.000
_cell.length_c   1.000
_cell.angle_alpha   90.00
_cell.angle_beta   90.00
_cell.angle_gamma   90.00
#
_symmetry.space_group_name_H-M   'P 1'
#
loop_
_entity.id
_entity.type
_entity.pdbx_description
1 polymer ?
#
loop_
_entity_poly.entity_id
_entity_poly.type
_entity_poly.pdbx_seq_one_letter_code
_entity_poly.pdbx_strand_id
1 'polypeptide(L)'
;MSLDGPLGRTAFLFSSGAAPRPGTGRELLAAGQVFADTLDDVCARLDPYLELPLKCVMFADDGTRTAALLDRESFAGPAVFALQVAQYRLVRSWGVRPDVVLGQAAGRMAAAYAAGVFSLAEACHAVGTLARLLGGLPAQGPHPPRLDGILDAYGRTLATLRPGAPRLPLVCDVTARPVGAETAEPEFWLRRAPVRLAEAVGLLHRSGVRTWLELGPGDRLTRLLPQCLPDGTAAAFALSRDWAALRSGPGADSGTAPG
;
A
#
# COMPACT_ATOMS: atom_id res chain seq x y z
N MET A 1 33.89 -11.16 -16.33
CA MET A 1 33.29 -10.84 -15.02
C MET A 1 31.82 -11.21 -15.12
N SER A 2 31.47 -12.44 -14.74
CA SER A 2 30.09 -12.98 -14.80
C SER A 2 29.33 -12.53 -13.56
N LEU A 3 28.15 -11.92 -13.72
CA LEU A 3 27.21 -11.60 -12.64
C LEU A 3 26.33 -12.82 -12.31
N ASP A 4 26.91 -14.02 -12.20
CA ASP A 4 26.18 -15.27 -12.01
C ASP A 4 26.31 -15.80 -10.57
N GLY A 5 25.94 -14.97 -9.60
CA GLY A 5 25.35 -15.50 -8.37
C GLY A 5 23.86 -15.72 -8.63
N PRO A 6 23.22 -16.79 -8.14
CA PRO A 6 21.77 -16.91 -8.27
C PRO A 6 21.15 -15.67 -7.62
N LEU A 7 20.56 -14.79 -8.43
CA LEU A 7 19.81 -13.64 -7.95
C LEU A 7 18.76 -14.20 -6.97
N GLY A 8 18.92 -13.90 -5.69
CA GLY A 8 18.01 -14.40 -4.67
C GLY A 8 16.58 -13.96 -4.97
N ARG A 9 15.61 -14.60 -4.32
CA ARG A 9 14.18 -14.32 -4.55
C ARG A 9 13.87 -12.84 -4.34
N THR A 10 12.91 -12.34 -5.09
CA THR A 10 12.43 -10.96 -5.05
C THR A 10 11.14 -10.87 -4.26
N ALA A 11 11.10 -10.01 -3.24
CA ALA A 11 9.91 -9.67 -2.49
C ALA A 11 9.40 -8.29 -2.88
N PHE A 12 8.09 -8.18 -3.17
CA PHE A 12 7.43 -6.88 -3.27
C PHE A 12 6.75 -6.55 -1.94
N LEU A 13 7.01 -5.35 -1.43
CA LEU A 13 6.52 -4.86 -0.15
C LEU A 13 5.48 -3.76 -0.39
N PHE A 14 4.26 -3.94 0.09
CA PHE A 14 3.20 -2.94 0.03
C PHE A 14 3.13 -2.25 1.39
N SER A 15 3.71 -1.06 1.50
CA SER A 15 3.84 -0.35 2.77
C SER A 15 2.56 0.36 3.21
N SER A 16 2.34 0.48 4.53
CA SER A 16 1.49 1.57 5.04
C SER A 16 2.41 2.74 5.41
N GLY A 17 2.64 3.62 4.45
CA GLY A 17 3.28 4.90 4.72
C GLY A 17 2.33 5.86 5.45
N ALA A 18 2.84 7.05 5.80
CA ALA A 18 1.98 8.21 6.06
C ALA A 18 1.08 8.47 4.84
N ALA A 19 0.03 9.27 5.02
CA ALA A 19 -0.78 9.73 3.91
C ALA A 19 0.12 10.25 2.78
N PRO A 20 -0.18 9.93 1.50
CA PRO A 20 0.57 10.48 0.40
C PRO A 20 0.52 12.00 0.47
N ARG A 21 1.63 12.67 0.15
CA ARG A 21 1.61 14.13 -0.02
C ARG A 21 0.84 14.46 -1.30
N PRO A 22 0.17 15.63 -1.38
CA PRO A 22 -0.39 16.12 -2.63
C PRO A 22 0.65 16.06 -3.76
N GLY A 23 0.26 15.55 -4.93
CA GLY A 23 1.14 15.36 -6.07
C GLY A 23 1.91 14.04 -6.11
N THR A 24 1.84 13.19 -5.08
CA THR A 24 2.51 11.87 -5.08
C THR A 24 2.09 11.06 -6.31
N GLY A 25 3.07 10.64 -7.13
CA GLY A 25 2.83 9.87 -8.37
C GLY A 25 2.70 10.71 -9.64
N ARG A 26 2.76 12.05 -9.57
CA ARG A 26 2.62 12.95 -10.73
C ARG A 26 3.68 12.71 -11.81
N GLU A 27 4.91 12.40 -11.42
CA GLU A 27 5.96 12.08 -12.40
C GLU A 27 5.76 10.70 -13.05
N LEU A 28 5.26 9.71 -12.31
CA LEU A 28 4.93 8.40 -12.87
C LEU A 28 3.75 8.50 -13.85
N LEU A 29 2.79 9.38 -13.59
CA LEU A 29 1.74 9.73 -14.55
C LEU A 29 2.32 10.26 -15.86
N ALA A 30 3.32 11.13 -15.79
CA ALA A 30 3.98 11.70 -16.96
C ALA A 30 4.87 10.68 -17.69
N ALA A 31 5.49 9.75 -16.95
CA ALA A 31 6.52 8.85 -17.47
C ALA A 31 5.98 7.52 -18.02
N GLY A 32 4.77 7.08 -17.66
CA GLY A 32 4.28 5.75 -18.02
C GLY A 32 2.78 5.63 -18.21
N GLN A 33 2.35 5.33 -19.43
CA GLN A 33 0.93 5.14 -19.78
C GLN A 33 0.26 4.03 -18.94
N VAL A 34 0.95 2.91 -18.70
CA VAL A 34 0.43 1.80 -17.87
C VAL A 34 0.08 2.27 -16.46
N PHE A 35 0.89 3.16 -15.89
CA PHE A 35 0.64 3.73 -14.58
C PHE A 35 -0.58 4.65 -14.62
N ALA A 36 -0.64 5.55 -15.60
CA ALA A 36 -1.76 6.49 -15.78
C ALA A 36 -3.10 5.78 -15.96
N ASP A 37 -3.18 4.83 -16.91
CA ASP A 37 -4.41 4.07 -17.19
C ASP A 37 -4.87 3.27 -15.96
N THR A 38 -3.91 2.67 -15.25
CA THR A 38 -4.22 1.91 -14.03
C THR A 38 -4.70 2.82 -12.92
N LEU A 39 -4.06 3.97 -12.71
CA LEU A 39 -4.49 4.91 -11.68
C LEU A 39 -5.91 5.41 -11.98
N ASP A 40 -6.21 5.72 -13.23
CA ASP A 40 -7.53 6.19 -13.65
C ASP A 40 -8.62 5.14 -13.46
N ASP A 41 -8.37 3.88 -13.84
CA ASP A 41 -9.29 2.75 -13.60
C ASP A 41 -9.53 2.54 -12.10
N VAL A 42 -8.49 2.61 -11.27
CA VAL A 42 -8.63 2.44 -9.82
C VAL A 42 -9.39 3.61 -9.19
N CYS A 43 -9.06 4.85 -9.54
CA CYS A 43 -9.76 6.04 -9.06
C CYS A 43 -11.24 6.01 -9.44
N ALA A 44 -11.56 5.74 -10.71
CA ALA A 44 -12.95 5.67 -11.18
C ALA A 44 -13.80 4.64 -10.40
N ARG A 45 -13.20 3.54 -9.95
CA ARG A 45 -13.86 2.52 -9.11
C ARG A 45 -14.01 2.93 -7.66
N LEU A 46 -13.13 3.81 -7.15
CA LEU A 46 -13.15 4.28 -5.77
C LEU A 46 -14.02 5.53 -5.59
N ASP A 47 -14.16 6.36 -6.61
CA ASP A 47 -14.92 7.61 -6.57
C ASP A 47 -16.36 7.46 -6.05
N PRO A 48 -17.12 6.38 -6.35
CA PRO A 48 -18.46 6.18 -5.77
C PRO A 48 -18.51 6.07 -4.24
N TYR A 49 -17.38 5.85 -3.57
CA TYR A 49 -17.28 5.75 -2.12
C TYR A 49 -16.84 7.07 -1.44
N LEU A 50 -16.49 8.08 -2.23
CA LEU A 50 -15.80 9.29 -1.78
C LEU A 50 -16.65 10.53 -2.00
N GLU A 51 -16.40 11.57 -1.20
CA GLU A 51 -17.10 12.86 -1.33
C GLU A 51 -16.64 13.67 -2.55
N LEU A 52 -15.43 13.39 -3.05
CA LEU A 52 -14.82 14.03 -4.21
C LEU A 52 -14.05 12.98 -5.03
N PRO A 53 -13.84 13.20 -6.34
CA PRO A 53 -12.99 12.33 -7.14
C PRO A 53 -11.59 12.21 -6.54
N LEU A 54 -11.11 10.98 -6.35
CA LEU A 54 -9.85 10.68 -5.67
C LEU A 54 -8.68 11.38 -6.35
N LYS A 55 -8.66 11.38 -7.68
CA LYS A 55 -7.60 12.01 -8.49
C LYS A 55 -7.54 13.52 -8.27
N CYS A 56 -8.69 14.20 -8.09
CA CYS A 56 -8.73 15.62 -7.78
C CYS A 56 -8.08 15.93 -6.42
N VAL A 57 -8.30 15.07 -5.41
CA VAL A 57 -7.69 15.22 -4.09
C VAL A 57 -6.20 14.90 -4.12
N MET A 58 -5.81 13.79 -4.76
CA MET A 58 -4.41 13.35 -4.85
C MET A 58 -3.50 14.37 -5.55
N PHE A 59 -4.02 15.11 -6.53
CA PHE A 59 -3.23 16.04 -7.36
C PHE A 59 -3.62 17.50 -7.19
N ALA A 60 -4.39 17.84 -6.14
CA ALA A 60 -4.62 19.23 -5.76
C ALA A 60 -3.31 19.93 -5.41
N ASP A 61 -3.28 21.25 -5.56
CA ASP A 61 -2.13 22.05 -5.15
C ASP A 61 -1.96 22.01 -3.63
N ASP A 62 -0.70 21.91 -3.20
CA ASP A 62 -0.35 21.85 -1.79
C ASP A 62 -0.83 23.10 -1.03
N GLY A 63 -1.23 22.94 0.23
CA GLY A 63 -1.82 23.99 1.06
C GLY A 63 -3.28 24.33 0.74
N THR A 64 -3.90 23.74 -0.28
CA THR A 64 -5.34 23.94 -0.54
C THR A 64 -6.22 23.10 0.40
N ARG A 65 -7.47 23.55 0.62
CA ARG A 65 -8.46 22.76 1.38
C ARG A 65 -8.72 21.38 0.78
N THR A 66 -8.65 21.28 -0.56
CA THR A 66 -8.80 20.01 -1.28
C THR A 66 -7.63 19.08 -0.99
N ALA A 67 -6.39 19.58 -1.03
CA ALA A 67 -5.19 18.80 -0.69
C ALA A 67 -5.22 18.30 0.75
N ALA A 68 -5.71 19.10 1.70
CA ALA A 68 -5.84 18.72 3.11
C ALA A 68 -6.80 17.53 3.34
N LEU A 69 -7.70 17.21 2.40
CA LEU A 69 -8.55 16.03 2.50
C LEU A 69 -7.73 14.72 2.42
N LEU A 70 -6.54 14.75 1.84
CA LEU A 70 -5.68 13.57 1.66
C LEU A 70 -5.17 13.00 3.00
N ASP A 71 -5.15 13.81 4.06
CA ASP A 71 -4.83 13.38 5.42
C ASP A 71 -5.99 12.67 6.13
N ARG A 72 -7.21 12.78 5.60
CA ARG A 72 -8.38 12.08 6.17
C ARG A 72 -8.32 10.61 5.78
N GLU A 73 -8.62 9.73 6.73
CA GLU A 73 -8.68 8.26 6.51
C GLU A 73 -9.57 7.88 5.31
N SER A 74 -10.62 8.67 5.04
CA SER A 74 -11.50 8.47 3.89
C SER A 74 -10.82 8.67 2.54
N PHE A 75 -9.69 9.37 2.45
CA PHE A 75 -8.92 9.56 1.21
C PHE A 75 -7.52 8.94 1.27
N ALA A 76 -6.86 8.92 2.43
CA ALA A 76 -5.51 8.39 2.59
C ALA A 76 -5.42 6.92 2.18
N GLY A 77 -6.31 6.06 2.70
CA GLY A 77 -6.35 4.63 2.37
C GLY A 77 -6.56 4.35 0.87
N PRO A 78 -7.62 4.91 0.26
CA PRO A 78 -7.86 4.83 -1.18
C PRO A 78 -6.68 5.32 -2.03
N ALA A 79 -6.06 6.44 -1.67
CA ALA A 79 -4.92 6.99 -2.41
C ALA A 79 -3.68 6.07 -2.33
N VAL A 80 -3.37 5.53 -1.14
CA VAL A 80 -2.28 4.54 -0.97
C VAL A 80 -2.53 3.30 -1.82
N PHE A 81 -3.75 2.76 -1.78
CA PHE A 81 -4.13 1.59 -2.57
C PHE A 81 -4.00 1.86 -4.08
N ALA A 82 -4.52 3.00 -4.56
CA ALA A 82 -4.45 3.38 -5.96
C ALA A 82 -3.00 3.52 -6.46
N LEU A 83 -2.14 4.19 -5.70
CA LEU A 83 -0.71 4.30 -6.00
C LEU A 83 -0.05 2.92 -6.06
N GLN A 84 -0.28 2.07 -5.06
CA GLN A 84 0.34 0.75 -4.98
C GLN A 84 -0.06 -0.16 -6.14
N VAL A 85 -1.34 -0.17 -6.51
CA VAL A 85 -1.83 -0.96 -7.65
C VAL A 85 -1.25 -0.46 -8.97
N ALA A 86 -1.18 0.86 -9.16
CA ALA A 86 -0.59 1.47 -10.35
C ALA A 86 0.92 1.19 -10.47
N GLN A 87 1.66 1.34 -9.37
CA GLN A 87 3.09 0.99 -9.30
C GLN A 87 3.32 -0.51 -9.55
N TYR A 88 2.51 -1.38 -8.95
CA TYR A 88 2.59 -2.82 -9.19
C TYR A 88 2.40 -3.15 -10.67
N ARG A 89 1.36 -2.64 -11.31
CA ARG A 89 1.12 -2.89 -12.75
C ARG A 89 2.23 -2.32 -13.63
N LEU A 90 2.75 -1.14 -13.31
CA LEU A 90 3.87 -0.54 -14.02
C LEU A 90 5.11 -1.43 -13.96
N VAL A 91 5.54 -1.84 -12.77
CA VAL A 91 6.72 -2.70 -12.58
C VAL A 91 6.55 -4.05 -13.26
N ARG A 92 5.35 -4.63 -13.17
CA ARG A 92 5.00 -5.87 -13.88
C ARG A 92 5.09 -5.72 -15.39
N SER A 93 4.76 -4.55 -15.94
CA SER A 93 4.85 -4.27 -17.38
C SER A 93 6.30 -4.25 -17.89
N TRP A 94 7.26 -3.95 -17.02
CA TRP A 94 8.70 -4.04 -17.31
C TRP A 94 9.26 -5.46 -17.20
N GLY A 95 8.42 -6.45 -16.89
CA GLY A 95 8.83 -7.84 -16.74
C GLY A 95 9.40 -8.20 -15.36
N VAL A 96 9.49 -7.25 -14.42
CA VAL A 96 9.95 -7.54 -13.05
C VAL A 96 8.84 -8.27 -12.29
N ARG A 97 9.14 -9.45 -11.75
CA ARG A 97 8.17 -10.31 -11.07
C ARG A 97 8.58 -10.57 -9.62
N PRO A 98 7.68 -10.42 -8.64
CA PRO A 98 7.92 -10.92 -7.30
C PRO A 98 7.81 -12.44 -7.25
N ASP A 99 8.60 -13.05 -6.38
CA ASP A 99 8.44 -14.43 -5.92
C ASP A 99 7.52 -14.53 -4.70
N VAL A 100 7.29 -13.41 -4.02
CA VAL A 100 6.48 -13.29 -2.80
C VAL A 100 6.07 -11.83 -2.60
N VAL A 101 4.89 -11.62 -2.03
CA VAL A 101 4.40 -10.30 -1.64
C VAL A 101 4.13 -10.25 -0.14
N LEU A 102 4.32 -9.06 0.43
CA LEU A 102 3.98 -8.76 1.81
C LEU A 102 3.30 -7.39 1.84
N GLY A 103 2.12 -7.32 2.46
CA GLY A 103 1.43 -6.05 2.68
C GLY A 103 1.40 -5.72 4.17
N GLN A 104 1.66 -4.46 4.49
CA GLN A 104 1.68 -3.95 5.86
C GLN A 104 0.48 -3.01 6.07
N ALA A 105 -0.37 -3.31 7.07
CA ALA A 105 -1.59 -2.56 7.39
C ALA A 105 -2.44 -2.16 6.16
N ALA A 106 -2.51 -0.87 5.78
CA ALA A 106 -3.26 -0.40 4.61
C ALA A 106 -2.81 -1.04 3.29
N GLY A 107 -1.54 -1.47 3.19
CA GLY A 107 -1.01 -2.18 2.03
C GLY A 107 -1.47 -3.64 1.90
N ARG A 108 -2.17 -4.20 2.90
CA ARG A 108 -2.65 -5.61 2.86
C ARG A 108 -3.60 -5.86 1.70
N MET A 109 -4.51 -4.93 1.39
CA MET A 109 -5.44 -5.09 0.26
C MET A 109 -4.73 -5.04 -1.10
N ALA A 110 -3.74 -4.16 -1.26
CA ALA A 110 -2.94 -4.10 -2.48
C ALA A 110 -2.09 -5.37 -2.67
N ALA A 111 -1.48 -5.89 -1.60
CA ALA A 111 -0.76 -7.15 -1.63
C ALA A 111 -1.66 -8.35 -1.96
N ALA A 112 -2.87 -8.38 -1.39
CA ALA A 112 -3.87 -9.42 -1.66
C ALA A 112 -4.32 -9.40 -3.13
N TYR A 113 -4.61 -8.22 -3.67
CA TYR A 113 -4.88 -8.02 -5.09
C TYR A 113 -3.69 -8.50 -5.96
N ALA A 114 -2.46 -8.08 -5.63
CA ALA A 114 -1.26 -8.50 -6.35
C ALA A 114 -1.02 -10.02 -6.28
N ALA A 115 -1.50 -10.67 -5.21
CA ALA A 115 -1.47 -12.11 -5.04
C ALA A 115 -2.61 -12.85 -5.75
N GLY A 116 -3.56 -12.13 -6.36
CA GLY A 116 -4.72 -12.71 -7.03
C GLY A 116 -5.80 -13.22 -6.08
N VAL A 117 -5.80 -12.78 -4.81
CA VAL A 117 -6.85 -13.10 -3.84
C VAL A 117 -8.14 -12.40 -4.21
N PHE A 118 -8.08 -11.11 -4.53
CA PHE A 118 -9.22 -10.31 -4.95
C PHE A 118 -9.07 -9.89 -6.41
N SER A 119 -10.18 -9.81 -7.13
CA SER A 119 -10.23 -9.00 -8.35
C SER A 119 -10.03 -7.53 -8.02
N LEU A 120 -9.70 -6.71 -9.04
CA LEU A 120 -9.55 -5.27 -8.83
C LEU A 120 -10.85 -4.64 -8.30
N ALA A 121 -12.00 -5.05 -8.84
CA ALA A 121 -13.29 -4.53 -8.43
C ALA A 121 -13.61 -4.83 -6.95
N GLU A 122 -13.33 -6.05 -6.50
CA GLU A 122 -13.54 -6.45 -5.10
C GLU A 122 -12.58 -5.73 -4.15
N ALA A 123 -11.31 -5.58 -4.54
CA ALA A 123 -10.34 -4.84 -3.75
C ALA A 123 -10.73 -3.35 -3.62
N CYS A 124 -11.17 -2.71 -4.71
CA CYS A 124 -11.73 -1.35 -4.66
C CYS A 124 -12.98 -1.29 -3.79
N HIS A 125 -13.88 -2.28 -3.88
CA HIS A 125 -15.10 -2.32 -3.06
C HIS A 125 -14.78 -2.37 -1.56
N ALA A 126 -13.83 -3.22 -1.18
CA ALA A 126 -13.36 -3.35 0.21
C ALA A 126 -12.73 -2.03 0.70
N VAL A 127 -11.75 -1.50 -0.04
CA VAL A 127 -11.03 -0.27 0.34
C VAL A 127 -11.97 0.93 0.40
N GLY A 128 -12.81 1.13 -0.62
CA GLY A 128 -13.77 2.24 -0.67
C GLY A 128 -14.81 2.16 0.44
N THR A 129 -15.31 0.96 0.75
CA THR A 129 -16.27 0.79 1.85
C THR A 129 -15.65 1.09 3.21
N LEU A 130 -14.42 0.61 3.47
CA LEU A 130 -13.71 0.93 4.69
C LEU A 130 -13.47 2.44 4.82
N ALA A 131 -13.04 3.09 3.74
CA ALA A 131 -12.83 4.54 3.69
C ALA A 131 -14.10 5.33 4.02
N ARG A 132 -15.24 4.94 3.43
CA ARG A 132 -16.55 5.55 3.72
C ARG A 132 -16.98 5.35 5.17
N LEU A 133 -16.80 4.14 5.72
CA LEU A 133 -17.15 3.84 7.11
C LEU A 133 -16.29 4.64 8.10
N LEU A 134 -14.99 4.77 7.83
CA LEU A 134 -14.08 5.57 8.64
C LEU A 134 -14.35 7.08 8.50
N GLY A 135 -14.70 7.55 7.29
CA GLY A 135 -15.05 8.95 7.02
C GLY A 135 -16.33 9.43 7.69
N GLY A 136 -17.27 8.52 7.97
CA GLY A 136 -18.52 8.80 8.67
C GLY A 136 -18.37 8.96 10.19
N LEU A 137 -17.17 8.76 10.75
CA LEU A 137 -16.95 8.96 12.17
C LEU A 137 -16.91 10.47 12.52
N PRO A 138 -17.57 10.89 13.61
CA PRO A 138 -17.46 12.27 14.07
C PRO A 138 -16.01 12.58 14.41
N ALA A 139 -15.50 13.71 13.89
CA ALA A 139 -14.10 14.12 14.04
C ALA A 139 -13.69 14.37 15.51
N GLN A 140 -14.65 14.66 16.38
CA GLN A 140 -14.47 14.87 17.81
C GLN A 140 -15.75 14.49 18.55
N GLY A 141 -15.63 13.65 19.58
CA GLY A 141 -16.71 13.29 20.50
C GLY A 141 -16.13 12.93 21.87
N PRO A 142 -16.91 12.98 22.96
CA PRO A 142 -16.42 12.71 24.31
C PRO A 142 -15.94 11.26 24.52
N HIS A 143 -16.20 10.38 23.55
CA HIS A 143 -15.74 9.00 23.53
C HIS A 143 -15.08 8.68 22.18
N PRO A 144 -14.02 7.85 22.18
CA PRO A 144 -13.47 7.35 20.93
C PRO A 144 -14.59 6.64 20.14
N PRO A 145 -14.62 6.81 18.80
CA PRO A 145 -15.61 6.17 17.95
C PRO A 145 -15.61 4.65 18.18
N ARG A 146 -16.80 4.06 18.25
CA ARG A 146 -16.97 2.62 18.56
C ARG A 146 -16.54 1.80 17.34
N LEU A 147 -15.26 1.46 17.30
CA LEU A 147 -14.62 0.70 16.24
C LEU A 147 -15.36 -0.61 15.91
N ASP A 148 -15.96 -1.26 16.91
CA ASP A 148 -16.71 -2.51 16.74
C ASP A 148 -17.82 -2.39 15.68
N GLY A 149 -18.57 -1.29 15.69
CA GLY A 149 -19.65 -1.10 14.71
C GLY A 149 -19.15 -0.90 13.27
N ILE A 150 -17.95 -0.32 13.11
CA ILE A 150 -17.29 -0.23 11.80
C ILE A 150 -16.84 -1.61 11.34
N LEU A 151 -16.23 -2.38 12.23
CA LEU A 151 -15.74 -3.72 11.90
C LEU A 151 -16.89 -4.66 11.54
N ASP A 152 -18.03 -4.57 12.23
CA ASP A 152 -19.23 -5.33 11.88
C ASP A 152 -19.76 -4.95 10.49
N ALA A 153 -19.86 -3.65 10.20
CA ALA A 153 -20.30 -3.18 8.89
C ALA A 153 -19.33 -3.56 7.77
N TYR A 154 -18.02 -3.47 8.03
CA TYR A 154 -16.99 -3.86 7.10
C TYR A 154 -16.98 -5.38 6.89
N GLY A 155 -17.19 -6.17 7.95
CA GLY A 155 -17.31 -7.62 7.89
C GLY A 155 -18.47 -8.07 6.99
N ARG A 156 -19.63 -7.42 7.11
CA ARG A 156 -20.76 -7.65 6.18
C ARG A 156 -20.38 -7.36 4.72
N THR A 157 -19.56 -6.35 4.47
CA THR A 157 -19.08 -6.03 3.12
C THR A 157 -18.14 -7.12 2.60
N LEU A 158 -17.17 -7.53 3.42
CA LEU A 158 -16.22 -8.60 3.07
C LEU A 158 -16.94 -9.93 2.79
N ALA A 159 -18.00 -10.24 3.51
CA ALA A 159 -18.83 -11.43 3.27
C ALA A 159 -19.54 -11.44 1.90
N THR A 160 -19.67 -10.29 1.24
CA THR A 160 -20.23 -10.22 -0.12
C THR A 160 -19.21 -10.55 -1.21
N LEU A 161 -17.91 -10.47 -0.89
CA LEU A 161 -16.82 -10.69 -1.83
C LEU A 161 -16.59 -12.19 -2.09
N ARG A 162 -15.76 -12.53 -3.07
CA ARG A 162 -15.33 -13.90 -3.37
C ARG A 162 -13.80 -14.01 -3.42
N PRO A 163 -13.09 -13.75 -2.30
CA PRO A 163 -11.65 -13.92 -2.25
C PRO A 163 -11.26 -15.38 -2.55
N GLY A 164 -10.26 -15.55 -3.40
CA GLY A 164 -9.64 -16.83 -3.69
C GLY A 164 -8.34 -17.04 -2.90
N ALA A 165 -7.83 -18.26 -2.92
CA ALA A 165 -6.49 -18.53 -2.41
C ALA A 165 -5.42 -17.74 -3.20
N PRO A 166 -4.33 -17.29 -2.55
CA PRO A 166 -3.28 -16.54 -3.22
C PRO A 166 -2.59 -17.39 -4.28
N ARG A 167 -2.47 -16.85 -5.50
CA ARG A 167 -1.77 -17.46 -6.64
C ARG A 167 -0.27 -17.13 -6.66
N LEU A 168 0.11 -16.09 -5.93
CA LEU A 168 1.49 -15.71 -5.64
C LEU A 168 1.68 -15.81 -4.12
N PRO A 169 2.80 -16.35 -3.61
CA PRO A 169 3.05 -16.42 -2.18
C PRO A 169 2.82 -15.07 -1.50
N LEU A 170 1.95 -15.06 -0.49
CA LEU A 170 1.60 -13.89 0.30
C LEU A 170 1.98 -14.17 1.75
N VAL A 171 2.71 -13.24 2.38
CA VAL A 171 3.00 -13.29 3.82
C VAL A 171 2.15 -12.27 4.54
N CYS A 172 1.48 -12.72 5.60
CA CYS A 172 0.70 -11.87 6.47
C CYS A 172 1.60 -11.19 7.50
N ASP A 173 1.54 -9.86 7.54
CA ASP A 173 2.27 -8.99 8.46
C ASP A 173 1.86 -9.18 9.94
N VAL A 174 0.66 -9.71 10.20
CA VAL A 174 0.16 -9.98 11.56
C VAL A 174 0.59 -11.35 12.09
N THR A 175 0.62 -12.38 11.24
CA THR A 175 1.01 -13.74 11.66
C THR A 175 2.47 -14.06 11.41
N ALA A 176 3.16 -13.24 10.60
CA ALA A 176 4.50 -13.48 10.08
C ALA A 176 4.65 -14.86 9.41
N ARG A 177 3.58 -15.32 8.73
CA ARG A 177 3.52 -16.63 8.06
C ARG A 177 2.95 -16.49 6.64
N PRO A 178 3.31 -17.41 5.73
CA PRO A 178 2.62 -17.53 4.46
C PRO A 178 1.13 -17.81 4.70
N VAL A 179 0.28 -17.27 3.85
CA VAL A 179 -1.18 -17.50 3.91
C VAL A 179 -1.66 -18.28 2.71
N GLY A 180 -2.78 -18.99 2.87
CA GLY A 180 -3.40 -19.82 1.86
C GLY A 180 -4.91 -19.63 1.82
N ALA A 181 -5.66 -20.73 1.98
CA ALA A 181 -7.12 -20.76 1.84
C ALA A 181 -7.86 -19.88 2.86
N GLU A 182 -7.25 -19.57 4.01
CA GLU A 182 -7.86 -18.69 5.03
C GLU A 182 -8.11 -17.26 4.54
N THR A 183 -7.49 -16.87 3.41
CA THR A 183 -7.79 -15.60 2.73
C THR A 183 -9.22 -15.52 2.19
N ALA A 184 -9.91 -16.65 2.04
CA ALA A 184 -11.31 -16.71 1.65
C ALA A 184 -12.26 -16.23 2.78
N GLU A 185 -11.81 -16.26 4.04
CA GLU A 185 -12.65 -15.97 5.20
C GLU A 185 -12.64 -14.46 5.54
N PRO A 186 -13.80 -13.79 5.66
CA PRO A 186 -13.87 -12.38 6.06
C PRO A 186 -13.12 -12.06 7.37
N GLU A 187 -13.17 -12.97 8.34
CA GLU A 187 -12.53 -12.83 9.66
C GLU A 187 -11.01 -12.71 9.56
N PHE A 188 -10.40 -13.28 8.52
CA PHE A 188 -8.97 -13.11 8.26
C PHE A 188 -8.62 -11.64 7.99
N TRP A 189 -9.46 -10.95 7.22
CA TRP A 189 -9.26 -9.55 6.82
C TRP A 189 -9.66 -8.57 7.93
N LEU A 190 -10.56 -8.97 8.83
CA LEU A 190 -10.93 -8.20 10.03
C LEU A 190 -9.89 -8.30 11.16
N ARG A 191 -8.98 -9.28 11.09
CA ARG A 191 -7.99 -9.51 12.15
C ARG A 191 -7.11 -8.29 12.39
N ARG A 192 -7.12 -7.82 13.64
CA ARG A 192 -6.22 -6.78 14.14
C ARG A 192 -5.28 -7.35 15.18
N ALA A 193 -3.98 -7.22 14.93
CA ALA A 193 -2.93 -7.47 15.92
C ALA A 193 -1.69 -6.65 15.54
N PRO A 194 -0.71 -6.50 16.45
CA PRO A 194 0.54 -5.81 16.15
C PRO A 194 1.24 -6.39 14.92
N VAL A 195 1.83 -5.50 14.12
CA VAL A 195 2.62 -5.88 12.94
C VAL A 195 3.92 -6.55 13.38
N ARG A 196 4.20 -7.74 12.85
CA ARG A 196 5.39 -8.57 13.12
C ARG A 196 6.40 -8.47 11.97
N LEU A 197 6.79 -7.25 11.63
CA LEU A 197 7.61 -6.96 10.44
C LEU A 197 8.96 -7.70 10.46
N ALA A 198 9.72 -7.59 11.56
CA ALA A 198 11.03 -8.22 11.67
C ALA A 198 10.97 -9.74 11.51
N GLU A 199 9.93 -10.38 12.04
CA GLU A 199 9.73 -11.83 11.91
C GLU A 199 9.37 -12.22 10.48
N ALA A 200 8.47 -11.47 9.83
CA ALA A 200 8.08 -11.72 8.45
C ALA A 200 9.26 -11.52 7.49
N VAL A 201 10.01 -10.43 7.65
CA VAL A 201 11.24 -10.14 6.88
C VAL A 201 12.31 -11.20 7.12
N GLY A 202 12.53 -11.60 8.38
CA GLY A 202 13.47 -12.67 8.72
C GLY A 202 13.07 -14.02 8.13
N LEU A 203 11.78 -14.37 8.11
CA LEU A 203 11.27 -15.56 7.43
C LEU A 203 11.57 -15.52 5.92
N LEU A 204 11.23 -14.42 5.26
CA LEU A 204 11.44 -14.23 3.82
C LEU A 204 12.93 -14.32 3.47
N HIS A 205 13.78 -13.70 4.29
CA HIS A 205 15.22 -13.76 4.11
C HIS A 205 15.78 -15.17 4.25
N ARG A 206 15.38 -15.92 5.29
CA ARG A 206 15.75 -17.34 5.43
C ARG A 206 15.24 -18.20 4.27
N SER A 207 14.13 -17.79 3.65
CA SER A 207 13.54 -18.44 2.47
C SER A 207 14.20 -18.04 1.14
N GLY A 208 15.33 -17.32 1.19
CA GLY A 208 16.14 -16.97 0.02
C GLY A 208 15.85 -15.60 -0.60
N VAL A 209 15.00 -14.76 0.01
CA VAL A 209 14.76 -13.39 -0.49
C VAL A 209 16.00 -12.53 -0.29
N ARG A 210 16.46 -11.88 -1.36
CA ARG A 210 17.62 -10.97 -1.35
C ARG A 210 17.32 -9.63 -2.00
N THR A 211 16.33 -9.57 -2.88
CA THR A 211 15.88 -8.32 -3.52
C THR A 211 14.53 -7.90 -2.94
N TRP A 212 14.41 -6.64 -2.55
CA TRP A 212 13.22 -6.08 -1.94
C TRP A 212 12.79 -4.84 -2.73
N LEU A 213 11.55 -4.82 -3.19
CA LEU A 213 10.97 -3.67 -3.87
C LEU A 213 9.75 -3.17 -3.11
N GLU A 214 9.85 -1.98 -2.54
CA GLU A 214 8.75 -1.30 -1.89
C GLU A 214 7.88 -0.53 -2.89
N LEU A 215 6.57 -0.78 -2.82
CA LEU A 215 5.52 -0.09 -3.53
C LEU A 215 4.66 0.68 -2.52
N GLY A 216 4.44 1.96 -2.80
CA GLY A 216 3.70 2.86 -1.95
C GLY A 216 4.10 4.33 -2.15
N PRO A 217 3.58 5.21 -1.29
CA PRO A 217 3.90 6.64 -1.33
C PRO A 217 5.30 6.95 -0.79
N GLY A 218 6.04 5.96 -0.29
CA GLY A 218 7.29 6.15 0.43
C GLY A 218 8.26 4.97 0.36
N ASP A 219 9.33 5.09 1.14
CA ASP A 219 10.46 4.16 1.28
C ASP A 219 10.59 3.67 2.74
N ARG A 220 9.47 3.64 3.47
CA ARG A 220 9.44 3.36 4.92
C ARG A 220 9.92 1.95 5.21
N LEU A 221 9.40 0.95 4.51
CA LEU A 221 9.78 -0.45 4.77
C LEU A 221 11.23 -0.70 4.39
N THR A 222 11.67 -0.12 3.27
CA THR A 222 13.06 -0.14 2.80
C THR A 222 14.01 0.39 3.88
N ARG A 223 13.66 1.49 4.55
CA ARG A 223 14.46 2.05 5.67
C ARG A 223 14.43 1.19 6.94
N LEU A 224 13.40 0.36 7.13
CA LEU A 224 13.29 -0.53 8.28
C LEU A 224 13.98 -1.89 8.03
N LEU A 225 14.24 -2.27 6.79
CA LEU A 225 14.88 -3.55 6.45
C LEU A 225 16.24 -3.76 7.15
N PRO A 226 17.15 -2.76 7.25
CA PRO A 226 18.42 -2.94 7.97
C PRO A 226 18.27 -3.29 9.45
N GLN A 227 17.15 -2.91 10.08
CA GLN A 227 16.87 -3.27 11.48
C GLN A 227 16.34 -4.70 11.62
N CYS A 228 15.92 -5.32 10.52
CA CYS A 228 15.30 -6.64 10.47
C CYS A 228 16.22 -7.72 9.89
N LEU A 229 17.32 -7.32 9.25
CA LEU A 229 18.19 -8.19 8.46
C LEU A 229 19.65 -8.05 8.88
N PRO A 230 20.48 -9.10 8.70
CA PRO A 230 21.92 -8.95 8.88
C PRO A 230 22.52 -7.98 7.84
N ASP A 231 23.62 -7.33 8.21
CA ASP A 231 24.30 -6.35 7.35
C ASP A 231 24.73 -6.93 5.99
N GLY A 232 24.53 -6.14 4.92
CA GLY A 232 24.96 -6.51 3.56
C GLY A 232 24.16 -7.63 2.90
N THR A 233 23.03 -8.06 3.47
CA THR A 233 22.29 -9.24 2.98
C THR A 233 21.09 -8.94 2.08
N ALA A 234 20.85 -7.66 1.75
CA ALA A 234 19.68 -7.22 1.00
C ALA A 234 20.00 -6.08 0.03
N ALA A 235 19.49 -6.20 -1.20
CA ALA A 235 19.32 -5.08 -2.12
C ALA A 235 17.88 -4.58 -1.99
N ALA A 236 17.69 -3.34 -1.53
CA ALA A 236 16.37 -2.77 -1.29
C ALA A 236 16.14 -1.52 -2.14
N PHE A 237 15.00 -1.46 -2.79
CA PHE A 237 14.58 -0.39 -3.69
C PHE A 237 13.17 0.05 -3.32
N ALA A 238 12.86 1.33 -3.54
CA ALA A 238 11.50 1.84 -3.45
C ALA A 238 11.12 2.46 -4.80
N LEU A 239 9.92 2.15 -5.30
CA LEU A 239 9.34 2.85 -6.45
C LEU A 239 8.59 4.13 -6.03
N SER A 240 8.81 4.58 -4.80
CA SER A 240 8.58 5.93 -4.32
C SER A 240 9.79 6.77 -4.71
N ARG A 241 9.73 8.04 -5.08
CA ARG A 241 8.72 9.11 -5.03
C ARG A 241 9.16 10.08 -6.12
N ASP A 242 8.27 11.00 -6.51
CA ASP A 242 8.58 12.41 -6.76
C ASP A 242 10.10 12.68 -6.82
N TRP A 243 10.71 12.44 -7.99
CA TRP A 243 12.15 12.43 -8.24
C TRP A 243 12.79 13.74 -7.78
N ALA A 244 12.01 14.83 -7.73
CA ALA A 244 12.38 16.09 -7.08
C ALA A 244 12.82 15.91 -5.60
N ALA A 245 12.08 15.12 -4.80
CA ALA A 245 12.36 14.82 -3.40
C ALA A 245 13.52 13.81 -3.20
N LEU A 246 13.85 13.00 -4.22
CA LEU A 246 15.04 12.14 -4.21
C LEU A 246 16.32 12.90 -4.59
N ARG A 247 16.20 13.96 -5.39
CA ARG A 247 17.30 14.86 -5.78
C ARG A 247 17.66 15.88 -4.69
N SER A 248 16.72 16.19 -3.81
CA SER A 248 16.98 16.95 -2.60
C SER A 248 17.44 15.96 -1.53
N GLY A 249 18.72 16.03 -1.14
CA GLY A 249 19.29 15.11 -0.15
C GLY A 249 18.50 15.06 1.17
N PRO A 250 18.80 14.11 2.07
CA PRO A 250 18.11 13.99 3.36
C PRO A 250 18.30 15.30 4.16
N GLY A 251 17.24 16.10 4.27
CA GLY A 251 17.28 17.36 5.03
C GLY A 251 16.38 18.51 4.56
N ALA A 252 15.68 18.40 3.43
CA ALA A 252 14.73 19.44 3.02
C ALA A 252 13.36 19.29 3.70
N ASP A 253 13.33 19.35 5.03
CA ASP A 253 12.16 19.90 5.71
C ASP A 253 12.16 21.39 5.37
N SER A 254 11.21 21.84 4.55
CA SER A 254 10.92 23.25 4.34
C SER A 254 10.24 23.80 5.60
N GLY A 255 11.02 23.92 6.67
CA GLY A 255 10.69 24.72 7.82
C GLY A 255 10.76 26.20 7.45
N THR A 256 9.61 26.84 7.53
CA THR A 256 9.40 28.21 8.01
C THR A 256 10.51 29.23 7.68
N ALA A 257 10.26 30.06 6.66
CA ALA A 257 11.00 31.31 6.51
C ALA A 257 10.71 32.23 7.73
N PRO A 258 11.73 32.87 8.33
CA PRO A 258 11.51 33.83 9.39
C PRO A 258 11.00 35.13 8.77
N GLY A 259 9.83 35.59 9.24
CA GLY A 259 9.32 36.94 9.07
C GLY A 259 8.91 37.46 10.43
#